data_AF-A0A2V8QDJ3-F1
#
_entry.id   AF-A0A2V8QDJ3-F1
#
_cell.length_a   1.000
_cell.length_b   1.000
_cell.length_c   1.000
_cell.angle_alpha   90.00
_cell.angle_beta   90.00
_cell.angle_gamma   90.00
#
_symmetry.space_group_name_H-M   'P 1'
#
loop_
_entity.id
_entity.type
_entity.pdbx_description
1 polymer ?
#
loop_
_entity_poly.entity_id
_entity_poly.type
_entity_poly.pdbx_seq_one_letter_code
_entity_poly.pdbx_strand_id
1 'polypeptide(L)'
;MAKQSLSNKANSNSENSDQDEPDNESTDTQPEKPGEMTPDIDAGFAQIANERIARHPFRYYFLMPARRAHSLWFNTHSDFYPFDGNALPLNNPEHSPGQNFWLPVFAVIVAIYTLLGIAGFIWMAMSGAFYARAVVLMIFLIFATRLVLFSMAVSVEPRYVVEFFPFLSAAGGIAIVEMLSRLKRGAVARP
;
A
#
# COMPACT_ATOMS: atom_id res chain seq x y z
N MET A 1 -15.78 30.42 45.56
CA MET A 1 -14.95 30.49 46.79
C MET A 1 -13.68 29.67 46.55
N ALA A 2 -12.53 30.35 46.61
CA ALA A 2 -11.14 29.90 46.78
C ALA A 2 -10.53 28.78 45.88
N LYS A 3 -9.64 29.23 44.97
CA LYS A 3 -8.38 28.54 44.59
C LYS A 3 -7.28 28.84 45.64
N GLN A 4 -6.16 28.10 45.55
CA GLN A 4 -4.82 28.32 46.17
C GLN A 4 -4.67 27.83 47.62
N SER A 5 -3.56 27.20 48.07
CA SER A 5 -2.23 26.93 47.51
C SER A 5 -1.38 26.12 48.51
N LEU A 6 -0.34 25.43 48.00
CA LEU A 6 0.97 25.14 48.65
C LEU A 6 1.01 24.22 49.89
N SER A 7 1.78 23.13 49.82
CA SER A 7 3.15 23.12 50.37
C SER A 7 3.77 21.71 50.39
N ASN A 8 4.91 21.66 49.73
CA ASN A 8 6.01 20.71 49.83
C ASN A 8 6.34 20.29 51.29
N LYS A 9 6.57 19.00 51.55
CA LYS A 9 7.42 18.54 52.66
C LYS A 9 8.02 17.13 52.41
N ALA A 10 9.26 17.16 51.94
CA ALA A 10 10.42 16.33 52.29
C ALA A 10 10.21 15.03 53.09
N ASN A 11 10.67 13.94 52.48
CA ASN A 11 11.80 13.08 52.89
C ASN A 11 11.91 12.61 54.37
N SER A 12 11.84 11.29 54.58
CA SER A 12 12.61 10.61 55.63
C SER A 12 12.88 9.14 55.28
N ASN A 13 14.16 8.80 55.27
CA ASN A 13 14.79 7.47 55.19
C ASN A 13 14.14 6.37 56.06
N SER A 14 14.30 5.11 55.62
CA SER A 14 15.04 4.12 56.42
C SER A 14 15.53 2.97 55.54
N GLU A 15 16.82 2.68 55.69
CA GLU A 15 17.60 1.60 55.10
C GLU A 15 17.32 0.23 55.75
N ASN A 16 18.00 -0.79 55.22
CA ASN A 16 18.21 -2.18 55.67
C ASN A 16 17.19 -3.22 55.17
N SER A 17 17.60 -4.38 54.66
CA SER A 17 18.89 -5.08 54.75
C SER A 17 18.96 -6.21 53.71
N ASP A 18 20.15 -6.43 53.17
CA ASP A 18 20.52 -7.58 52.35
C ASP A 18 20.26 -8.92 53.08
N GLN A 19 19.63 -9.86 52.38
CA GLN A 19 19.71 -11.29 52.69
C GLN A 19 19.91 -12.06 51.38
N ASP A 20 21.13 -12.55 51.23
CA ASP A 20 21.57 -13.53 50.25
C ASP A 20 21.09 -14.95 50.60
N GLU A 21 21.03 -15.78 49.55
CA GLU A 21 20.84 -17.25 49.44
C GLU A 21 19.44 -17.78 49.05
N PRO A 22 19.36 -18.89 48.28
CA PRO A 22 20.23 -19.32 47.19
C PRO A 22 19.44 -19.74 45.93
N ASP A 23 20.18 -19.88 44.84
CA ASP A 23 19.74 -20.29 43.51
C ASP A 23 19.04 -21.66 43.54
N ASN A 24 17.71 -21.67 43.41
CA ASN A 24 16.95 -22.90 43.12
C ASN A 24 16.42 -22.83 41.69
N GLU A 25 17.19 -23.47 40.80
CA GLU A 25 16.88 -23.79 39.41
C GLU A 25 15.59 -24.65 39.36
N SER A 26 14.44 -23.99 39.44
CA SER A 26 13.12 -24.62 39.34
C SER A 26 12.64 -24.49 37.90
N THR A 27 12.86 -25.55 37.12
CA THR A 27 12.10 -25.80 35.90
C THR A 27 10.64 -26.03 36.29
N ASP A 28 9.79 -25.02 36.19
CA ASP A 28 8.34 -25.24 36.12
C ASP A 28 7.65 -24.11 35.36
N THR A 29 7.46 -24.38 34.07
CA THR A 29 6.27 -24.08 33.27
C THR A 29 5.42 -22.91 33.78
N GLN A 30 5.81 -21.69 33.41
CA GLN A 30 4.86 -20.57 33.42
C GLN A 30 3.64 -20.99 32.58
N PRO A 31 2.40 -20.88 33.09
CA PRO A 31 1.21 -21.20 32.32
C PRO A 31 1.23 -20.33 31.06
N GLU A 32 1.20 -20.96 29.89
CA GLU A 32 1.21 -20.26 28.61
C GLU A 32 0.14 -19.19 28.62
N LYS A 33 0.57 -17.91 28.55
CA LYS A 33 -0.39 -16.82 28.42
C LYS A 33 -1.15 -17.04 27.11
N PRO A 34 -2.49 -17.00 27.11
CA PRO A 34 -3.25 -17.12 25.88
C PRO A 34 -2.83 -16.00 24.92
N GLY A 35 -2.07 -16.35 23.88
CA GLY A 35 -1.62 -15.41 22.84
C GLY A 35 -0.12 -15.16 22.75
N GLU A 36 0.74 -15.81 23.53
CA GLU A 36 2.18 -15.80 23.24
C GLU A 36 2.45 -16.74 22.05
N MET A 37 2.94 -16.19 20.94
CA MET A 37 3.34 -16.96 19.76
C MET A 37 4.61 -17.74 20.10
N THR A 38 4.45 -18.97 20.59
CA THR A 38 5.56 -19.88 20.83
C THR A 38 6.14 -20.37 19.49
N PRO A 39 7.45 -20.69 19.41
CA PRO A 39 8.08 -21.18 18.18
C PRO A 39 7.39 -22.41 17.56
N ASP A 40 6.83 -23.28 18.40
CA ASP A 40 6.12 -24.48 17.97
C ASP A 40 4.78 -24.14 17.30
N ILE A 41 4.06 -23.13 17.81
CA ILE A 41 2.84 -22.62 17.18
C ILE A 41 3.15 -21.96 15.83
N ASP A 42 4.23 -21.16 15.75
CA ASP A 42 4.66 -20.54 14.49
C ASP A 42 5.06 -21.59 13.44
N ALA A 43 5.80 -22.63 13.83
CA ALA A 43 6.15 -23.76 12.96
C ALA A 43 4.91 -24.48 12.42
N GLY A 44 3.89 -24.69 13.27
CA GLY A 44 2.61 -25.26 12.86
C GLY A 44 1.89 -24.39 11.81
N PHE A 45 1.85 -23.06 12.00
CA PHE A 45 1.31 -22.15 11.00
C PHE A 45 2.11 -22.15 9.69
N ALA A 46 3.44 -22.22 9.77
CA ALA A 46 4.32 -22.29 8.61
C ALA A 46 4.08 -23.56 7.79
N GLN A 47 3.88 -24.71 8.44
CA GLN A 47 3.54 -25.96 7.76
C GLN A 47 2.20 -25.85 7.01
N ILE A 48 1.16 -25.34 7.67
CA ILE A 48 -0.15 -25.12 7.06
C ILE A 48 -0.08 -24.13 5.89
N ALA A 49 0.73 -23.08 6.02
CA ALA A 49 0.97 -22.12 4.96
C ALA A 49 1.63 -22.80 3.75
N ASN A 50 2.66 -23.62 3.97
CA ASN A 50 3.34 -24.36 2.91
C ASN A 50 2.38 -25.32 2.17
N GLU A 51 1.52 -26.04 2.89
CA GLU A 51 0.50 -26.89 2.28
C GLU A 51 -0.53 -26.11 1.45
N ARG A 52 -0.87 -24.87 1.86
CA ARG A 52 -1.76 -23.98 1.09
C ARG A 52 -1.06 -23.44 -0.16
N ILE A 53 0.21 -23.07 -0.06
CA ILE A 53 1.02 -22.59 -1.18
C ILE A 53 1.21 -23.71 -2.20
N ALA A 54 1.52 -24.92 -1.75
CA ALA A 54 1.72 -26.09 -2.61
C ALA A 54 0.46 -26.45 -3.43
N ARG A 55 -0.75 -26.27 -2.87
CA ARG A 55 -2.01 -26.50 -3.58
C ARG A 55 -2.31 -25.46 -4.65
N HIS A 56 -1.90 -24.21 -4.46
CA HIS A 56 -2.17 -23.12 -5.39
C HIS A 56 -0.97 -22.15 -5.54
N PRO A 57 0.15 -22.61 -6.10
CA PRO A 57 1.38 -21.81 -6.17
C PRO A 57 1.20 -20.57 -7.04
N PHE A 58 0.51 -20.71 -8.18
CA PHE A 58 0.24 -19.58 -9.06
C PHE A 58 -0.60 -18.48 -8.38
N ARG A 59 -1.60 -18.88 -7.58
CA ARG A 59 -2.42 -17.93 -6.82
C ARG A 59 -1.58 -17.17 -5.81
N TYR A 60 -0.70 -17.87 -5.10
CA TYR A 60 0.12 -17.28 -4.05
C TYR A 60 1.19 -16.34 -4.62
N TYR A 61 1.96 -16.78 -5.62
CA TYR A 61 3.09 -16.01 -6.13
C TYR A 61 2.73 -14.94 -7.16
N PHE A 62 1.62 -15.05 -7.87
CA PHE A 62 1.25 -14.08 -8.91
C PHE A 62 -0.09 -13.39 -8.63
N LEU A 63 -1.14 -14.15 -8.31
CA LEU A 63 -2.48 -13.59 -8.20
C LEU A 63 -2.68 -12.73 -6.94
N MET A 64 -2.12 -13.16 -5.81
CA MET A 64 -2.16 -12.41 -4.54
C MET A 64 -1.39 -11.08 -4.67
N PRO A 65 -0.16 -11.07 -5.18
CA PRO A 65 0.54 -9.83 -5.54
C PRO A 65 -0.22 -8.91 -6.47
N ALA A 66 -0.76 -9.44 -7.56
CA ALA A 66 -1.51 -8.64 -8.51
C ALA A 66 -2.78 -8.03 -7.87
N ARG A 67 -3.49 -8.80 -7.03
CA ARG A 67 -4.64 -8.28 -6.28
C ARG A 67 -4.24 -7.20 -5.29
N ARG A 68 -3.13 -7.37 -4.57
CA ARG A 68 -2.59 -6.35 -3.66
C ARG A 68 -2.19 -5.08 -4.40
N ALA A 69 -1.48 -5.21 -5.51
CA ALA A 69 -1.11 -4.08 -6.37
C ALA A 69 -2.36 -3.32 -6.86
N HIS A 70 -3.37 -4.05 -7.34
CA HIS A 70 -4.63 -3.47 -7.75
C HIS A 70 -5.33 -2.75 -6.59
N SER A 71 -5.43 -3.37 -5.41
CA SER A 71 -6.01 -2.72 -4.24
C SER A 71 -5.20 -1.50 -3.82
N LEU A 72 -3.87 -1.53 -3.86
CA LEU A 72 -3.04 -0.38 -3.51
C LEU A 72 -3.22 0.78 -4.51
N TRP A 73 -3.38 0.47 -5.80
CA TRP A 73 -3.53 1.48 -6.85
C TRP A 73 -4.91 2.14 -6.87
N PHE A 74 -5.96 1.34 -6.66
CA PHE A 74 -7.35 1.82 -6.70
C PHE A 74 -7.97 2.08 -5.33
N ASN A 75 -7.26 1.81 -4.22
CA ASN A 75 -7.71 2.26 -2.91
C ASN A 75 -7.49 3.78 -2.81
N THR A 76 -8.60 4.51 -2.72
CA THR A 76 -8.64 5.97 -2.70
C THR A 76 -8.14 6.59 -1.39
N HIS A 77 -7.61 5.80 -0.44
CA HIS A 77 -7.12 6.27 0.87
C HIS A 77 -8.13 7.15 1.60
N SER A 78 -9.37 6.72 1.48
CA SER A 78 -10.51 7.44 1.99
C SER A 78 -10.58 7.29 3.53
N ASP A 79 -9.88 6.29 4.09
CA ASP A 79 -9.65 6.03 5.52
C ASP A 79 -9.15 7.25 6.34
N PHE A 80 -8.43 8.19 5.74
CA PHE A 80 -7.91 9.41 6.42
C PHE A 80 -8.77 10.65 6.19
N TYR A 81 -9.79 10.55 5.35
CA TYR A 81 -10.76 11.62 5.09
C TYR A 81 -12.10 11.23 5.74
N PRO A 82 -13.05 12.14 6.00
CA PRO A 82 -14.42 11.80 6.41
C PRO A 82 -15.24 10.98 5.38
N PHE A 83 -14.57 10.21 4.53
CA PHE A 83 -15.12 9.36 3.50
C PHE A 83 -14.59 7.94 3.70
N ASP A 84 -15.10 7.16 4.63
CA ASP A 84 -14.54 5.82 4.89
C ASP A 84 -15.04 4.79 3.85
N GLY A 85 -14.19 4.22 2.98
CA GLY A 85 -14.64 3.09 2.13
C GLY A 85 -13.99 2.88 0.74
N ASN A 86 -14.31 1.73 0.15
CA ASN A 86 -13.82 1.26 -1.16
C ASN A 86 -14.16 2.23 -2.30
N ALA A 87 -13.21 2.45 -3.23
CA ALA A 87 -13.35 3.39 -4.37
C ALA A 87 -14.57 3.18 -5.28
N LEU A 88 -15.16 1.98 -5.26
CA LEU A 88 -16.44 1.67 -5.90
C LEU A 88 -17.39 1.07 -4.86
N PRO A 89 -18.18 1.88 -4.13
CA PRO A 89 -19.15 1.40 -3.16
C PRO A 89 -20.41 0.86 -3.86
N LEU A 90 -20.26 -0.02 -4.86
CA LEU A 90 -21.38 -0.55 -5.66
C LEU A 90 -22.35 -1.43 -4.84
N ASN A 91 -21.92 -1.93 -3.68
CA ASN A 91 -22.67 -2.92 -2.90
C ASN A 91 -23.02 -2.49 -1.46
N ASN A 92 -22.62 -1.29 -1.00
CA ASN A 92 -22.77 -0.91 0.41
C ASN A 92 -23.65 0.35 0.56
N PRO A 93 -24.96 0.20 0.88
CA PRO A 93 -25.92 1.30 0.98
C PRO A 93 -25.77 2.17 2.25
N GLU A 94 -24.82 1.86 3.14
CA GLU A 94 -24.65 2.56 4.43
C GLU A 94 -23.83 3.86 4.37
N HIS A 95 -23.26 4.22 3.21
CA HIS A 95 -22.46 5.42 3.07
C HIS A 95 -23.30 6.69 2.92
N SER A 96 -22.80 7.81 3.45
CA SER A 96 -23.45 9.11 3.34
C SER A 96 -23.70 9.52 1.87
N PRO A 97 -24.77 10.26 1.54
CA PRO A 97 -25.13 10.58 0.15
C PRO A 97 -24.02 11.27 -0.65
N GLY A 98 -23.21 12.13 0.01
CA GLY A 98 -22.08 12.79 -0.63
C GLY A 98 -20.94 11.81 -0.97
N GLN A 99 -20.71 10.83 -0.10
CA GLN A 99 -19.65 9.85 -0.27
C GLN A 99 -19.90 8.92 -1.48
N ASN A 100 -21.15 8.50 -1.69
CA ASN A 100 -21.53 7.70 -2.86
C ASN A 100 -21.32 8.43 -4.20
N PHE A 101 -21.21 9.76 -4.20
CA PHE A 101 -20.93 10.54 -5.39
C PHE A 101 -19.43 10.83 -5.58
N TRP A 102 -18.74 11.28 -4.54
CA TRP A 102 -17.34 11.72 -4.66
C TRP A 102 -16.35 10.57 -4.87
N LEU A 103 -16.54 9.41 -4.22
CA LEU A 103 -15.64 8.26 -4.39
C LEU A 103 -15.58 7.75 -5.83
N PRO A 104 -16.70 7.45 -6.51
CA PRO A 104 -16.63 6.99 -7.90
C PRO A 104 -16.10 8.08 -8.83
N VAL A 105 -16.35 9.37 -8.55
CA VAL A 105 -15.75 10.47 -9.33
C VAL A 105 -14.23 10.47 -9.22
N PHE A 106 -13.67 10.38 -8.01
CA PHE A 106 -12.22 10.30 -7.84
C PHE A 106 -11.64 9.02 -8.45
N ALA A 107 -12.33 7.88 -8.30
CA ALA A 107 -11.94 6.63 -8.94
C ALA A 107 -11.88 6.77 -10.47
N VAL A 108 -12.87 7.42 -11.08
CA VAL A 108 -12.93 7.69 -12.52
C VAL A 108 -11.81 8.63 -12.95
N ILE A 109 -11.54 9.71 -12.21
CA ILE A 109 -10.43 10.64 -12.51
C ILE A 109 -9.09 9.89 -12.48
N VAL A 110 -8.85 9.10 -11.45
CA VAL A 110 -7.64 8.26 -11.33
C VAL A 110 -7.57 7.25 -12.48
N ALA A 111 -8.69 6.64 -12.87
CA ALA A 111 -8.75 5.72 -14.00
C ALA A 111 -8.42 6.42 -15.33
N ILE A 112 -9.00 7.58 -15.62
CA ILE A 112 -8.70 8.38 -16.81
C ILE A 112 -7.22 8.75 -16.84
N TYR A 113 -6.69 9.22 -15.72
CA TYR A 113 -5.29 9.59 -15.60
C TYR A 113 -4.34 8.41 -15.82
N THR A 114 -4.68 7.25 -15.26
CA THR A 114 -3.94 5.99 -15.46
C THR A 114 -3.96 5.56 -16.93
N LEU A 115 -5.13 5.61 -17.58
CA LEU A 115 -5.28 5.30 -19.00
C LEU A 115 -4.46 6.24 -19.88
N LEU A 116 -4.40 7.53 -19.54
CA LEU A 116 -3.63 8.53 -20.28
C LEU A 116 -2.12 8.26 -20.18
N GLY A 117 -1.63 7.91 -18.99
CA GLY A 117 -0.24 7.50 -18.80
C GLY A 117 0.11 6.23 -19.59
N ILE A 118 -0.75 5.21 -19.55
CA ILE A 118 -0.59 3.98 -20.33
C ILE A 118 -0.55 4.28 -21.83
N ALA A 119 -1.46 5.12 -22.33
CA ALA A 119 -1.47 5.52 -23.74
C ALA A 119 -0.17 6.23 -24.14
N GLY A 120 0.36 7.09 -23.28
CA GLY A 120 1.65 7.73 -23.45
C GLY A 120 2.80 6.73 -23.57
N PHE A 121 2.87 5.74 -22.68
CA PHE A 121 3.87 4.68 -22.74
C PHE A 121 3.76 3.85 -24.03
N ILE A 122 2.54 3.49 -24.44
CA ILE A 122 2.31 2.73 -25.66
C ILE A 122 2.75 3.53 -26.88
N TRP A 123 2.34 4.79 -27.00
CA TRP A 123 2.75 5.64 -28.12
C TRP A 123 4.27 5.87 -28.15
N MET A 124 4.90 6.04 -26.99
CA MET A 124 6.37 6.15 -26.90
C MET A 124 7.07 4.86 -27.34
N ALA A 125 6.56 3.68 -26.96
CA ALA A 125 7.09 2.40 -27.40
C ALA A 125 6.89 2.16 -28.92
N MET A 126 5.78 2.65 -29.47
CA MET A 126 5.43 2.55 -30.89
C MET A 126 6.14 3.57 -31.78
N SER A 127 6.74 4.63 -31.22
CA SER A 127 7.43 5.69 -31.97
C SER A 127 8.62 5.20 -32.82
N GLY A 128 9.06 3.95 -32.64
CA GLY A 128 10.13 3.32 -33.43
C GLY A 128 11.55 3.75 -33.03
N ALA A 129 11.71 4.77 -32.19
CA ALA A 129 13.01 5.19 -31.68
C ALA A 129 13.54 4.19 -30.64
N PHE A 130 14.77 3.69 -30.86
CA PHE A 130 15.44 2.76 -29.95
C PHE A 130 15.55 3.34 -28.53
N TYR A 131 15.94 4.61 -28.41
CA TYR A 131 16.03 5.32 -27.14
C TYR A 131 14.69 5.40 -26.41
N ALA A 132 13.59 5.67 -27.13
CA ALA A 132 12.26 5.74 -26.55
C ALA A 132 11.85 4.37 -25.96
N ARG A 133 12.10 3.27 -26.69
CA ARG A 133 11.84 1.91 -26.19
C ARG A 133 12.69 1.56 -24.98
N ALA A 134 13.96 1.95 -24.97
CA ALA A 134 14.86 1.73 -23.83
C ALA A 134 14.38 2.46 -22.58
N VAL A 135 13.93 3.72 -22.72
CA VAL A 135 13.37 4.49 -21.60
C VAL A 135 12.05 3.89 -21.09
N VAL A 136 11.14 3.47 -21.98
CA VAL A 136 9.91 2.76 -21.58
C VAL A 136 10.24 1.49 -20.81
N LEU A 137 11.19 0.69 -21.31
CA LEU A 137 11.60 -0.56 -20.68
C LEU A 137 12.24 -0.30 -19.31
N MET A 138 13.09 0.72 -19.19
CA MET A 138 13.68 1.12 -17.91
C MET A 138 12.59 1.50 -16.90
N ILE A 139 11.64 2.36 -17.29
CA ILE A 139 10.54 2.76 -16.41
C ILE A 139 9.68 1.54 -16.03
N PHE A 140 9.38 0.67 -16.99
CA PHE A 140 8.65 -0.57 -16.74
C PHE A 140 9.37 -1.47 -15.73
N LEU A 141 10.68 -1.66 -15.86
CA LEU A 141 11.46 -2.45 -14.92
C LEU A 141 11.47 -1.85 -13.51
N ILE A 142 11.57 -0.51 -13.39
CA ILE A 142 11.49 0.18 -12.10
C ILE A 142 10.12 -0.06 -11.45
N PHE A 143 9.04 0.10 -12.21
CA PHE A 143 7.67 -0.15 -11.73
C PHE A 143 7.47 -1.60 -11.34
N ALA A 144 7.88 -2.55 -12.18
CA ALA A 144 7.75 -3.98 -11.92
C ALA A 144 8.53 -4.39 -10.66
N THR A 145 9.78 -3.92 -10.53
CA THR A 145 10.61 -4.22 -9.36
C THR A 145 9.98 -3.66 -8.09
N ARG A 146 9.52 -2.41 -8.11
CA ARG A 146 8.85 -1.79 -6.95
C ARG A 146 7.53 -2.50 -6.61
N LEU A 147 6.73 -2.87 -7.60
CA LEU A 147 5.48 -3.63 -7.39
C LEU A 147 5.73 -4.99 -6.74
N VAL A 148 6.78 -5.70 -7.17
CA VAL A 148 7.17 -6.98 -6.56
C VAL A 148 7.64 -6.78 -5.11
N LEU A 149 8.49 -5.78 -4.87
CA LEU A 149 8.96 -5.45 -3.51
C LEU A 149 7.80 -5.07 -2.59
N PHE A 150 6.90 -4.19 -3.05
CA PHE A 150 5.72 -3.80 -2.30
C PHE A 150 4.73 -4.94 -2.11
N SER A 151 4.66 -5.89 -3.04
CA SER A 151 3.80 -7.05 -2.81
C SER A 151 4.32 -7.98 -1.71
N MET A 152 5.64 -8.06 -1.54
CA MET A 152 6.28 -8.97 -0.58
C MET A 152 6.47 -8.34 0.79
N ALA A 153 6.46 -7.01 0.88
CA ALA A 153 6.55 -6.31 2.15
C ALA A 153 5.27 -6.49 3.00
N VAL A 154 5.47 -6.68 4.31
CA VAL A 154 4.40 -7.00 5.29
C VAL A 154 3.55 -5.78 5.63
N SER A 155 4.09 -4.57 5.50
CA SER A 155 3.45 -3.31 5.88
C SER A 155 3.50 -2.29 4.74
N VAL A 156 2.77 -2.57 3.66
CA VAL A 156 2.69 -1.66 2.52
C VAL A 156 1.52 -0.74 2.67
N GLU A 157 1.84 0.53 2.89
CA GLU A 157 0.88 1.60 2.93
C GLU A 157 0.72 2.17 1.51
N PRO A 158 -0.52 2.44 1.07
CA PRO A 158 -0.72 2.82 -0.32
C PRO A 158 -0.13 4.20 -0.68
N ARG A 159 0.38 4.99 0.29
CA ARG A 159 1.16 6.21 0.07
C ARG A 159 2.42 5.99 -0.80
N TYR A 160 2.97 4.77 -0.81
CA TYR A 160 4.12 4.43 -1.65
C TYR A 160 3.81 4.43 -3.15
N VAL A 161 2.52 4.42 -3.52
CA VAL A 161 2.08 4.49 -4.92
C VAL A 161 2.22 5.92 -5.47
N VAL A 162 2.27 6.93 -4.60
CA VAL A 162 2.36 8.36 -4.99
C VAL A 162 3.65 8.64 -5.78
N GLU A 163 4.72 7.88 -5.54
CA GLU A 163 6.00 7.97 -6.26
C GLU A 163 5.86 7.71 -7.77
N PHE A 164 4.81 7.03 -8.20
CA PHE A 164 4.57 6.70 -9.61
C PHE A 164 3.82 7.80 -10.39
N PHE A 165 3.15 8.73 -9.70
CA PHE A 165 2.36 9.78 -10.33
C PHE A 165 3.18 10.75 -11.20
N PRO A 166 4.42 11.15 -10.85
CA PRO A 166 5.23 11.99 -11.72
C PRO A 166 5.53 11.33 -13.08
N PHE A 167 5.82 10.02 -13.07
CA PHE A 167 6.07 9.26 -14.29
C PHE A 167 4.81 9.13 -15.15
N LEU A 168 3.66 8.87 -14.52
CA LEU A 168 2.36 8.87 -15.20
C LEU A 168 2.01 10.26 -15.76
N SER A 169 2.30 11.34 -15.03
CA SER A 169 2.08 12.72 -15.48
C SER A 169 2.85 13.00 -16.77
N ALA A 170 4.14 12.64 -16.78
CA ALA A 170 5.02 12.86 -17.92
C ALA A 170 4.54 12.05 -19.13
N ALA A 171 4.22 10.77 -18.93
CA ALA A 171 3.68 9.91 -19.99
C ALA A 171 2.33 10.43 -20.52
N GLY A 172 1.43 10.85 -19.63
CA GLY A 172 0.14 11.44 -20.00
C GLY A 172 0.28 12.71 -20.83
N GLY A 173 1.25 13.57 -20.50
CA GLY A 173 1.59 14.76 -21.30
C GLY A 173 2.03 14.40 -22.72
N ILE A 174 2.92 13.41 -22.86
CA ILE A 174 3.33 12.88 -24.17
C ILE A 174 2.11 12.36 -24.94
N ALA A 175 1.19 11.69 -24.25
CA ALA A 175 -0.03 11.16 -24.83
C ALA A 175 -0.92 12.26 -25.44
N ILE A 176 -1.14 13.34 -24.69
CA ILE A 176 -1.93 14.50 -25.16
C ILE A 176 -1.25 15.14 -26.37
N VAL A 177 0.07 15.35 -26.32
CA VAL A 177 0.81 15.98 -27.42
C VAL A 177 0.75 15.14 -28.69
N GLU A 178 0.91 13.82 -28.58
CA GLU A 178 0.83 12.93 -29.74
C GLU A 178 -0.60 12.87 -30.30
N MET A 179 -1.62 12.85 -29.43
CA MET A 179 -3.02 12.92 -29.84
C MET A 179 -3.34 14.20 -30.61
N LEU A 180 -2.92 15.36 -30.09
CA LEU A 180 -3.09 16.66 -30.76
C LEU A 180 -2.31 16.74 -32.08
N SER A 181 -1.09 16.21 -32.11
CA SER A 181 -0.27 16.14 -33.32
C SER A 181 -0.91 15.28 -34.41
N ARG A 182 -1.58 14.18 -34.05
CA ARG A 182 -2.33 13.34 -34.99
C ARG A 182 -3.58 14.02 -35.50
N LEU A 183 -4.33 14.71 -34.64
CA LEU A 183 -5.50 15.50 -35.04
C LEU A 183 -5.13 16.61 -36.03
N LYS A 184 -4.04 17.34 -35.77
CA LYS A 184 -3.52 18.36 -36.70
C LYS A 184 -3.12 17.76 -38.05
N ARG A 185 -2.38 16.65 -38.06
CA ARG A 185 -1.99 15.95 -39.30
C ARG A 185 -3.21 15.46 -40.09
N GLY A 186 -4.24 14.95 -39.41
CA GLY A 186 -5.49 14.51 -40.04
C GLY A 186 -6.35 15.66 -40.59
N ALA A 187 -6.34 16.82 -39.94
CA ALA A 187 -7.03 18.02 -40.41
C ALA A 187 -6.35 18.61 -41.66
N VAL A 188 -5.02 18.57 -41.74
CA VAL A 188 -4.25 19.01 -42.92
C VAL A 188 -4.42 18.06 -44.12
N ALA A 189 -4.78 16.80 -43.88
CA ALA A 189 -4.95 15.78 -44.92
C ALA A 189 -6.37 15.73 -45.55
N ARG A 190 -7.29 16.60 -45.14
CA ARG A 190 -8.62 16.74 -45.77
C ARG A 190 -8.62 18.00 -46.64
N PRO A 191 -8.50 17.89 -47.99
CA PRO A 191 -8.67 19.02 -48.90
C PRO A 191 -10.11 19.50 -48.99
#